data_AF-A0A7S1V650-F1
#
_entry.id   AF-A0A7S1V650-F1
#
_cell.length_a   1.000
_cell.length_b   1.000
_cell.length_c   1.000
_cell.angle_alpha   90.00
_cell.angle_beta   90.00
_cell.angle_gamma   90.00
#
_symmetry.space_group_name_H-M   'P 1'
#
loop_
_entity.id
_entity.type
_entity.pdbx_description
1 polymer ?
#
loop_
_entity_poly.entity_id
_entity_poly.type
_entity_poly.pdbx_seq_one_letter_code
_entity_poly.pdbx_strand_id
1 'polypeptide(L)'
;KRFLFEAFDCYVALFYLAFYERNVDKLRTELISVFNIDTFRRMALECLVPWILQKLSKRQRTKERKIVGKLGTEAELDEYEQFDDYMEIVITYGYVTLFASAYPLASVIAVAANLVEIRSDCFKLTYITRRPRSLRSDGLGMWKTLLKC
;
A
#
# COMPACT_ATOMS: atom_id res chain seq x y z
N LYS A 1 5.98 12.83 -10.19
CA LYS A 1 4.87 13.04 -11.15
C LYS A 1 3.72 12.06 -10.89
N ARG A 2 3.97 10.74 -10.82
CA ARG A 2 2.95 9.71 -10.48
C ARG A 2 2.17 10.02 -9.19
N PHE A 3 2.87 10.32 -8.10
CA PHE A 3 2.23 10.67 -6.81
C PHE A 3 1.15 11.76 -6.91
N LEU A 4 1.42 12.86 -7.62
CA LEU A 4 0.48 13.98 -7.73
C LEU A 4 -0.79 13.59 -8.51
N PHE A 5 -0.65 12.70 -9.50
CA PHE A 5 -1.77 12.20 -10.27
C PHE A 5 -2.66 11.33 -9.40
N GLU A 6 -2.07 10.37 -8.67
CA GLU A 6 -2.81 9.47 -7.78
C GLU A 6 -3.50 10.23 -6.64
N ALA A 7 -2.80 11.18 -6.02
CA ALA A 7 -3.37 12.01 -4.96
C ALA A 7 -4.52 12.88 -5.49
N PHE A 8 -4.38 13.45 -6.69
CA PHE A 8 -5.46 14.23 -7.30
C PHE A 8 -6.68 13.34 -7.59
N ASP A 9 -6.48 12.18 -8.20
CA ASP A 9 -7.57 11.24 -8.51
C ASP A 9 -8.32 10.80 -7.25
N CYS A 10 -7.59 10.50 -6.17
CA CYS A 10 -8.15 10.11 -4.88
C CYS A 10 -8.94 11.24 -4.18
N TYR A 11 -8.41 12.47 -4.19
CA TYR A 11 -8.94 13.54 -3.35
C TYR A 11 -9.86 14.52 -4.06
N VAL A 12 -9.80 14.67 -5.39
CA VAL A 12 -10.54 15.74 -6.07
C VAL A 12 -12.05 15.59 -5.90
N ALA A 13 -12.57 14.37 -5.94
CA ALA A 13 -14.00 14.09 -5.73
C ALA A 13 -14.43 14.46 -4.31
N LEU A 14 -13.63 14.10 -3.29
CA LEU A 14 -13.91 14.42 -1.90
C LEU A 14 -13.82 15.92 -1.64
N PHE A 15 -12.84 16.61 -2.23
CA PHE A 15 -12.73 18.07 -2.13
C PHE A 15 -13.89 18.79 -2.81
N TYR A 16 -14.37 18.27 -3.95
CA TYR A 16 -15.55 18.79 -4.62
C TYR A 16 -16.78 18.67 -3.72
N LEU A 17 -17.04 17.50 -3.13
CA LEU A 17 -18.15 17.29 -2.20
C LEU A 17 -18.03 18.16 -0.94
N ALA A 18 -16.82 18.31 -0.39
CA ALA A 18 -16.57 19.06 0.84
C ALA A 18 -16.71 20.58 0.64
N PHE A 19 -16.07 21.15 -0.39
CA PHE A 19 -15.97 22.61 -0.55
C PHE A 19 -16.98 23.20 -1.52
N TYR A 20 -17.31 22.50 -2.60
CA TYR A 20 -18.24 22.99 -3.62
C TYR A 20 -19.68 22.65 -3.25
N GLU A 21 -19.98 21.37 -3.02
CA GLU A 21 -21.36 20.93 -2.69
C GLU A 21 -21.71 21.18 -1.21
N ARG A 22 -20.71 21.23 -0.33
CA ARG A 22 -20.84 21.44 1.13
C ARG A 22 -21.81 20.45 1.79
N ASN A 23 -21.93 19.25 1.23
CA ASN A 23 -22.83 18.21 1.73
C ASN A 23 -22.03 17.18 2.53
N VAL A 24 -22.06 17.31 3.86
CA VAL A 24 -21.28 16.47 4.78
C VAL A 24 -21.78 15.01 4.77
N ASP A 25 -23.08 14.78 4.57
CA ASP A 25 -23.65 13.43 4.56
C ASP A 25 -23.21 12.64 3.32
N LYS A 26 -23.20 13.30 2.14
CA LYS A 26 -22.66 12.71 0.90
C LYS A 26 -21.15 12.48 1.02
N LEU A 27 -20.41 13.49 1.51
CA LEU A 27 -18.97 13.37 1.74
C LEU A 27 -18.63 12.17 2.62
N ARG A 28 -19.33 12.01 3.74
CA ARG A 28 -19.10 10.90 4.66
C ARG A 28 -19.39 9.55 4.01
N THR A 29 -20.49 9.43 3.28
CA THR A 29 -20.88 8.17 2.63
C THR A 29 -19.86 7.75 1.57
N GLU A 30 -19.43 8.69 0.73
CA GLU A 30 -18.40 8.46 -0.29
C GLU A 30 -17.02 8.19 0.33
N LEU A 31 -16.64 8.93 1.37
CA LEU A 31 -15.39 8.69 2.08
C LEU A 31 -15.36 7.29 2.70
N ILE A 32 -16.45 6.87 3.35
CA ILE A 32 -16.57 5.54 3.94
C ILE A 32 -16.49 4.47 2.85
N SER A 33 -17.20 4.65 1.73
CA SER A 33 -17.18 3.67 0.64
C SER A 33 -15.77 3.53 0.05
N VAL A 34 -15.15 4.64 -0.36
CA VAL A 34 -13.82 4.66 -0.98
C VAL A 34 -12.76 4.11 -0.04
N PHE A 35 -12.74 4.57 1.22
CA PHE A 35 -11.73 4.15 2.20
C PHE A 35 -11.83 2.66 2.53
N ASN A 36 -13.04 2.13 2.75
CA ASN A 36 -13.21 0.72 3.08
C ASN A 36 -12.95 -0.19 1.88
N ILE A 37 -13.37 0.23 0.67
CA ILE A 37 -13.07 -0.51 -0.56
C ILE A 37 -11.56 -0.58 -0.79
N ASP A 38 -10.86 0.55 -0.64
CA ASP A 38 -9.42 0.62 -0.78
C ASP A 38 -8.70 -0.24 0.27
N THR A 39 -9.07 -0.08 1.55
CA THR A 39 -8.50 -0.89 2.65
C THR A 39 -8.72 -2.38 2.41
N PHE A 40 -9.94 -2.78 2.02
CA PHE A 40 -10.24 -4.18 1.74
C PHE A 40 -9.48 -4.70 0.52
N ARG A 41 -9.41 -3.92 -0.56
CA ARG A 41 -8.65 -4.25 -1.76
C ARG A 41 -7.18 -4.47 -1.41
N ARG A 42 -6.56 -3.59 -0.62
CA ARG A 42 -5.17 -3.73 -0.17
C ARG A 42 -4.97 -4.98 0.68
N MET A 43 -5.80 -5.18 1.70
CA MET A 43 -5.78 -6.40 2.51
C MET A 43 -5.91 -7.67 1.65
N ALA A 44 -6.84 -7.68 0.69
CA ALA A 44 -7.05 -8.82 -0.21
C ALA A 44 -5.85 -9.03 -1.14
N LEU A 45 -5.40 -7.99 -1.83
CA LEU A 45 -4.29 -8.10 -2.77
C LEU A 45 -2.99 -8.44 -2.06
N GLU A 46 -2.65 -7.79 -0.96
CA GLU A 46 -1.37 -7.99 -0.27
C GLU A 46 -1.32 -9.20 0.65
N CYS A 47 -2.46 -9.72 1.13
CA CYS A 47 -2.45 -10.96 1.90
C CYS A 47 -2.76 -12.18 1.03
N LEU A 48 -3.78 -12.12 0.17
CA LEU A 48 -4.23 -13.29 -0.59
C LEU A 48 -3.34 -13.57 -1.79
N VAL A 49 -2.91 -12.54 -2.54
CA VAL A 49 -2.08 -12.77 -3.73
C VAL A 49 -0.73 -13.38 -3.36
N PRO A 50 0.03 -12.86 -2.38
CA PRO A 50 1.26 -13.51 -1.92
C PRO A 50 1.07 -14.94 -1.43
N TRP A 51 -0.01 -15.19 -0.69
CA TRP A 51 -0.31 -16.53 -0.18
C TRP A 51 -0.61 -17.51 -1.31
N ILE A 52 -1.43 -17.11 -2.29
CA ILE A 52 -1.78 -17.92 -3.46
C ILE A 52 -0.55 -18.14 -4.35
N LEU A 53 0.17 -17.07 -4.70
CA LEU A 53 1.38 -17.15 -5.52
C LEU A 53 2.44 -18.03 -4.87
N GLN A 54 2.66 -17.91 -3.55
CA GLN A 54 3.59 -18.79 -2.84
C GLN A 54 3.14 -20.25 -2.90
N LYS A 55 1.84 -20.52 -2.71
CA LYS A 55 1.31 -21.89 -2.70
C LYS A 55 1.43 -22.56 -4.06
N LEU A 56 1.14 -21.82 -5.14
CA LEU A 56 1.30 -22.30 -6.52
C LEU A 56 2.79 -22.49 -6.87
N SER A 57 3.62 -21.51 -6.51
CA SER A 57 5.05 -21.48 -6.85
C SER A 57 5.90 -22.45 -6.01
N LYS A 58 5.47 -22.87 -4.80
CA LYS A 58 6.24 -23.80 -3.94
C LYS A 58 6.63 -25.12 -4.64
N ARG A 59 5.72 -25.67 -5.46
CA ARG A 59 5.96 -26.93 -6.18
C ARG A 59 6.95 -26.73 -7.33
N GLN A 60 6.88 -25.60 -8.01
CA GLN A 60 7.80 -25.20 -9.08
C GLN A 60 9.19 -24.85 -8.55
N ARG A 61 9.27 -23.97 -7.53
CA ARG A 61 10.53 -23.54 -6.89
C ARG A 61 11.35 -24.68 -6.34
N THR A 62 10.73 -25.74 -5.80
CA THR A 62 11.48 -26.90 -5.30
C THR A 62 12.18 -27.65 -6.43
N LYS A 63 11.55 -27.70 -7.61
CA LYS A 63 12.11 -28.33 -8.80
C LYS A 63 13.18 -27.43 -9.44
N GLU A 64 12.90 -26.15 -9.62
CA GLU A 64 13.85 -25.17 -10.16
C GLU A 64 15.10 -25.01 -9.29
N ARG A 65 14.94 -24.97 -7.96
CA ARG A 65 16.10 -24.91 -7.03
C ARG A 65 17.04 -26.10 -7.17
N LYS A 66 16.54 -27.29 -7.53
CA LYS A 66 17.39 -28.48 -7.77
C LYS A 66 18.13 -28.42 -9.10
N ILE A 67 17.56 -27.75 -10.10
CA ILE A 67 18.08 -27.69 -11.48
C ILE A 67 19.02 -26.50 -11.65
N VAL A 68 18.57 -25.30 -11.29
CA VAL A 68 19.27 -24.02 -11.52
C VAL A 68 20.12 -23.62 -10.30
N GLY A 69 19.88 -24.26 -9.15
CA GLY A 69 20.49 -23.87 -7.88
C GLY A 69 19.84 -22.61 -7.29
N LYS A 70 20.25 -22.27 -6.07
CA LYS A 70 19.66 -21.17 -5.29
C LYS A 70 19.86 -19.79 -5.94
N LEU A 71 21.05 -19.55 -6.51
CA LEU A 71 21.41 -18.26 -7.11
C LEU A 71 20.59 -17.94 -8.36
N GLY A 72 20.36 -18.91 -9.25
CA GLY A 72 19.58 -18.67 -10.45
C GLY A 72 18.09 -18.42 -10.14
N THR A 73 17.53 -19.16 -9.17
CA THR A 73 16.14 -18.91 -8.74
C THR A 73 15.95 -17.56 -8.03
N GLU A 74 16.97 -17.04 -7.35
CA GLU A 74 16.91 -15.69 -6.75
C GLU A 74 17.10 -14.58 -7.80
N ALA A 75 17.82 -14.84 -8.89
CA ALA A 75 18.02 -13.87 -9.96
C ALA A 75 16.77 -13.61 -10.79
N GLU A 76 15.87 -14.60 -10.88
CA GLU A 76 14.59 -14.53 -11.61
C GLU A 76 13.47 -13.78 -10.85
N LEU A 77 13.66 -13.46 -9.57
CA LEU A 77 12.66 -12.71 -8.79
C LEU A 77 12.67 -11.22 -9.13
N ASP A 78 11.49 -10.61 -9.08
CA ASP A 78 11.32 -9.18 -9.33
C ASP A 78 12.04 -8.32 -8.28
N GLU A 79 12.48 -7.14 -8.71
CA GLU A 79 13.06 -6.14 -7.81
C GLU A 79 11.97 -5.53 -6.92
N TYR A 80 12.32 -5.32 -5.65
CA TYR A 80 11.41 -4.66 -4.72
C TYR A 80 11.37 -3.15 -4.98
N GLU A 81 10.18 -2.62 -5.26
CA GLU A 81 9.94 -1.19 -5.41
C GLU A 81 9.31 -0.58 -4.16
N GLN A 82 10.04 0.32 -3.49
CA GLN A 82 9.61 0.97 -2.25
C GLN A 82 8.63 2.13 -2.47
N PHE A 83 8.50 2.62 -3.71
CA PHE A 83 7.74 3.84 -4.01
C PHE A 83 6.24 3.64 -3.78
N ASP A 84 5.68 2.52 -4.23
CA ASP A 84 4.26 2.24 -4.15
C ASP A 84 3.82 2.02 -2.69
N ASP A 85 4.59 1.26 -1.90
CA ASP A 85 4.32 1.06 -0.46
C ASP A 85 4.31 2.40 0.32
N TYR A 86 5.21 3.35 0.00
CA TYR A 86 5.15 4.68 0.63
C TYR A 86 3.98 5.53 0.16
N MET A 87 3.68 5.48 -1.14
CA MET A 87 2.55 6.22 -1.71
C MET A 87 1.25 5.81 -1.03
N GLU A 88 1.06 4.51 -0.83
CA GLU A 88 -0.05 3.89 -0.14
C GLU A 88 -0.23 4.44 1.28
N ILE A 89 0.85 4.51 2.06
CA ILE A 89 0.82 5.06 3.42
C ILE A 89 0.45 6.55 3.41
N VAL A 90 1.03 7.34 2.48
CA VAL A 90 0.76 8.79 2.41
C VAL A 90 -0.69 9.07 2.01
N ILE A 91 -1.25 8.30 1.08
CA ILE A 91 -2.66 8.44 0.67
C ILE A 91 -3.60 8.08 1.84
N THR A 92 -3.33 7.00 2.56
CA THR A 92 -4.11 6.61 3.74
C THR A 92 -4.03 7.68 4.84
N TYR A 93 -2.83 8.21 5.07
CA TYR A 93 -2.62 9.30 6.02
C TYR A 93 -3.45 10.53 5.64
N GLY A 94 -3.47 10.93 4.37
CA GLY A 94 -4.27 12.07 3.91
C GLY A 94 -5.77 11.87 4.09
N TYR A 95 -6.31 10.66 3.87
CA TYR A 95 -7.73 10.39 4.17
C TYR A 95 -8.04 10.58 5.66
N VAL A 96 -7.17 10.08 6.53
CA VAL A 96 -7.36 10.14 7.99
C VAL A 96 -7.23 11.56 8.52
N THR A 97 -6.29 12.36 8.02
CA THR A 97 -6.03 13.72 8.54
C THR A 97 -6.94 14.78 7.94
N LEU A 98 -7.16 14.78 6.62
CA LEU A 98 -7.96 15.81 5.94
C LEU A 98 -9.46 15.68 6.26
N PHE A 99 -9.96 14.46 6.44
CA PHE A 99 -11.37 14.17 6.63
C PHE A 99 -11.69 13.56 8.01
N ALA A 100 -10.82 13.81 9.00
CA ALA A 100 -10.96 13.28 10.36
C ALA A 100 -12.33 13.57 11.00
N SER A 101 -12.88 14.76 10.75
CA SER A 101 -14.17 15.19 11.28
C SER A 101 -15.36 14.48 10.65
N ALA A 102 -15.26 14.09 9.38
CA ALA A 102 -16.32 13.40 8.64
C ALA A 102 -16.35 11.89 8.92
N TYR A 103 -15.18 11.26 9.14
CA TYR A 103 -15.07 9.84 9.42
C TYR A 103 -13.97 9.51 10.45
N PRO A 104 -14.22 9.73 11.76
CA PRO A 104 -13.21 9.54 12.80
C PRO A 104 -12.76 8.08 12.96
N LEU A 105 -13.62 7.12 12.62
CA LEU A 105 -13.32 5.67 12.67
C LEU A 105 -12.25 5.25 11.65
N ALA A 106 -11.99 6.07 10.61
CA ALA A 106 -10.93 5.80 9.63
C ALA A 106 -9.58 5.55 10.30
N SER A 107 -9.25 6.33 11.33
CA SER A 107 -7.98 6.24 12.04
C SER A 107 -7.76 4.87 12.69
N VAL A 108 -8.78 4.31 13.33
CA VAL A 108 -8.71 3.00 13.99
C VAL A 108 -8.58 1.88 12.96
N ILE A 109 -9.34 1.97 11.87
CA ILE A 109 -9.29 0.99 10.77
C ILE A 109 -7.92 1.03 10.08
N ALA A 110 -7.38 2.23 9.81
CA ALA A 110 -6.05 2.41 9.23
C ALA A 110 -4.96 1.77 10.10
N VAL A 111 -5.02 1.95 11.43
CA VAL A 111 -4.06 1.30 12.34
C VAL A 111 -4.18 -0.21 12.28
N ALA A 112 -5.41 -0.76 12.28
CA ALA A 112 -5.62 -2.20 12.17
C ALA A 112 -5.11 -2.76 10.82
N ALA A 113 -5.35 -2.05 9.72
CA ALA A 113 -4.84 -2.39 8.40
C ALA A 113 -3.31 -2.38 8.38
N ASN A 114 -2.67 -1.31 8.86
CA ASN A 114 -1.21 -1.19 8.94
C ASN A 114 -0.55 -2.34 9.72
N LEU A 115 -1.20 -2.85 10.78
CA LEU A 115 -0.67 -3.99 11.54
C LEU A 115 -0.62 -5.28 10.71
N VAL A 116 -1.61 -5.48 9.84
CA VAL A 116 -1.62 -6.59 8.88
C VAL A 116 -0.60 -6.34 7.77
N GLU A 117 -0.52 -5.10 7.29
CA GLU A 117 0.36 -4.65 6.21
C GLU A 117 1.84 -4.89 6.54
N ILE A 118 2.27 -4.59 7.77
CA ILE A 118 3.64 -4.89 8.24
C ILE A 118 3.99 -6.38 8.08
N ARG A 119 3.01 -7.28 8.22
CA ARG A 119 3.22 -8.72 8.06
C ARG A 119 3.20 -9.12 6.58
N SER A 120 2.33 -8.56 5.76
CA SER A 120 2.33 -8.82 4.30
C SER A 120 3.60 -8.30 3.64
N ASP A 121 4.10 -7.12 4.01
CA ASP A 121 5.34 -6.55 3.45
C ASP A 121 6.58 -7.34 3.83
N CYS A 122 6.66 -7.78 5.10
CA CYS A 122 7.73 -8.67 5.53
C CYS A 122 7.74 -9.97 4.71
N PHE A 123 6.56 -10.51 4.41
CA PHE A 123 6.42 -11.68 3.55
C PHE A 123 6.79 -11.39 2.09
N LYS A 124 6.37 -10.25 1.54
CA LYS A 124 6.70 -9.76 0.20
C LYS A 124 8.22 -9.70 0.00
N LEU A 125 8.93 -9.07 0.94
CA LEU A 125 10.40 -8.92 0.95
C LEU A 125 11.18 -10.23 1.12
N THR A 126 10.60 -11.23 1.79
CA THR A 126 11.32 -12.48 2.11
C THR A 126 11.06 -13.60 1.12
N TYR A 127 9.88 -13.62 0.48
CA TYR A 127 9.47 -14.74 -0.36
C TYR A 127 9.15 -14.36 -1.81
N ILE A 128 8.79 -13.11 -2.10
CA ILE A 128 8.31 -12.73 -3.44
C ILE A 128 9.39 -12.02 -4.22
N THR A 129 10.02 -11.00 -3.63
CA THR A 129 11.00 -10.17 -4.31
C THR A 129 12.43 -10.67 -4.10
N ARG A 130 13.32 -10.28 -5.01
CA ARG A 130 14.76 -10.46 -4.84
C ARG A 130 15.25 -9.58 -3.70
N ARG A 131 16.26 -10.06 -2.95
CA ARG A 131 16.91 -9.27 -1.89
C ARG A 131 17.33 -7.89 -2.43
N PRO A 132 16.77 -6.79 -1.91
CA PRO A 132 17.14 -5.45 -2.36
C PRO A 132 18.56 -5.13 -1.92
N ARG A 133 19.24 -4.27 -2.70
CA ARG A 133 20.55 -3.74 -2.31
C ARG A 133 20.37 -2.76 -1.16
N SER A 134 21.22 -2.86 -0.14
CA SER A 134 21.21 -1.90 0.97
C SER A 134 21.69 -0.55 0.46
N LEU A 135 20.78 0.41 0.37
CA LEU A 135 21.08 1.82 0.09
C LEU A 135 21.02 2.59 1.41
N ARG A 136 22.03 3.40 1.69
CA ARG A 136 22.00 4.31 2.85
C ARG A 136 21.14 5.50 2.48
N SER A 137 20.06 5.72 3.21
CA SER A 137 19.23 6.93 3.12
C SER A 137 19.30 7.69 4.45
N ASP A 138 19.30 9.01 4.37
CA ASP A 138 19.38 9.91 5.54
C ASP A 138 17.99 10.18 6.17
N GLY A 139 17.00 9.34 5.81
CA GLY A 139 15.61 9.42 6.25
C GLY A 139 14.62 9.13 5.13
N LEU A 140 13.36 9.54 5.33
CA LEU A 140 12.24 9.31 4.40
C LEU A 140 12.31 10.16 3.11
N GLY A 141 13.31 11.04 2.96
CA GLY A 141 13.45 11.90 1.79
C GLY A 141 12.22 12.79 1.57
N MET A 142 11.71 12.81 0.34
CA MET A 142 10.56 13.63 -0.08
C MET A 142 9.29 13.31 0.72
N TRP A 143 9.09 12.06 1.15
CA TRP A 143 7.91 11.64 1.91
C TRP A 143 7.80 12.37 3.25
N LYS A 144 8.93 12.72 3.88
CA LYS A 144 8.95 13.52 5.10
C LYS A 144 8.35 14.92 4.89
N THR A 145 8.60 15.52 3.72
CA THR A 145 8.04 16.82 3.38
C THR A 145 6.54 16.69 3.13
N LEU A 146 6.10 15.63 2.44
CA LEU A 146 4.67 15.38 2.18
C LEU A 146 3.86 15.14 3.46
N LEU A 147 4.42 14.42 4.43
CA LEU A 147 3.74 14.13 5.72
C LEU A 147 3.70 15.33 6.68
N LYS A 148 4.56 16.34 6.46
CA LYS A 148 4.64 17.55 7.31
C LYS A 148 3.68 18.66 6.87
N CYS A 149 3.28 18.65 5.60
CA CYS A 149 2.26 19.56 5.07
C CYS A 149 0.89 19.20 5.64
#